data_AF-A0A7C4YN41-F1
#
_entry.id   AF-A0A7C4YN41-F1
#
_cell.length_a   1.000
_cell.length_b   1.000
_cell.length_c   1.000
_cell.angle_alpha   90.00
_cell.angle_beta   90.00
_cell.angle_gamma   90.00
#
_symmetry.space_group_name_H-M   'P 1'
#
loop_
_entity.id
_entity.type
_entity.pdbx_description
1 polymer ?
#
loop_
_entity_poly.entity_id
_entity_poly.type
_entity_poly.pdbx_seq_one_letter_code
_entity_poly.pdbx_strand_id
1 'polypeptide(L)'
;MFVIEARDPLAQKAFGIGLRGMAEIINLVSYYLVFIFIFIGFISLIRKYKTFKFEIEYILISVVSFFVALLTIVAPFISVGYSFERTFLQLLVILAPLFVIGCNSVILIFKKSRLKSVAPLLIMMLILTSQLMCNTELTYQIFGEPRSVIFNSKGFKYDIFYVHDKELVAAKWLNWSKENNLPICCDKHGGTRLKMLGISNIDDDIFKRNETKQGYIYLRYQNVVNGKIEPEYGRSEEIFVPISYYHHLFIRKSKIYDNEGSEIWV
;
A
#
# COMPACT_ATOMS: atom_id res chain seq x y z
N MET A 1 4.04 -21.84 9.58
CA MET A 1 4.06 -20.36 9.53
C MET A 1 4.47 -19.83 8.16
N PHE A 2 5.60 -20.26 7.57
CA PHE A 2 6.02 -19.92 6.19
C PHE A 2 4.94 -20.10 5.09
N VAL A 3 4.12 -21.15 5.20
CA VAL A 3 3.09 -21.49 4.20
C VAL A 3 1.90 -20.52 4.21
N ILE A 4 1.70 -19.75 5.30
CA ILE A 4 0.57 -18.82 5.43
C ILE A 4 0.93 -17.45 4.87
N GLU A 5 2.19 -17.01 5.02
CA GLU A 5 2.66 -15.71 4.52
C GLU A 5 2.94 -15.72 3.01
N ALA A 6 3.39 -16.85 2.45
CA ALA A 6 3.46 -17.05 0.99
C ALA A 6 2.08 -17.14 0.32
N ARG A 7 0.99 -17.15 1.11
CA ARG A 7 -0.40 -17.06 0.64
C ARG A 7 -0.92 -15.63 0.62
N ASP A 8 -0.17 -14.62 1.09
CA ASP A 8 -0.55 -13.22 0.88
C ASP A 8 -0.60 -12.97 -0.64
N PRO A 9 -1.76 -12.61 -1.21
CA PRO A 9 -1.90 -12.41 -2.66
C PRO A 9 -0.89 -11.40 -3.22
N LEU A 10 -0.44 -10.45 -2.40
CA LEU A 10 0.59 -9.48 -2.76
C LEU A 10 1.99 -10.10 -2.90
N ALA A 11 2.36 -11.00 -1.99
CA ALA A 11 3.63 -11.72 -2.07
C ALA A 11 3.66 -12.63 -3.31
N GLN A 12 2.54 -13.28 -3.63
CA GLN A 12 2.42 -14.09 -4.84
C GLN A 12 2.55 -13.25 -6.12
N LYS A 13 1.90 -12.09 -6.16
CA LYS A 13 2.01 -11.15 -7.30
C LYS A 13 3.43 -10.63 -7.50
N ALA A 14 4.20 -10.43 -6.44
CA ALA A 14 5.62 -10.04 -6.53
C ALA A 14 6.49 -11.10 -7.24
N PHE A 15 6.11 -12.38 -7.15
CA PHE A 15 6.72 -13.48 -7.91
C PHE A 15 6.05 -13.75 -9.26
N GLY A 16 5.13 -12.88 -9.69
CA GLY A 16 4.39 -13.00 -10.94
C GLY A 16 3.27 -14.06 -10.93
N ILE A 17 2.95 -14.60 -9.75
CA ILE A 17 1.88 -15.58 -9.58
C ILE A 17 0.57 -14.83 -9.33
N GLY A 18 -0.45 -15.13 -10.13
CA GLY A 18 -1.78 -14.52 -9.97
C GLY A 18 -1.90 -13.08 -10.52
N LEU A 19 -1.02 -12.69 -11.45
CA LEU A 19 -1.15 -11.42 -12.18
C LEU A 19 -2.44 -11.44 -13.02
N ARG A 20 -3.31 -10.46 -12.78
CA ARG A 20 -4.55 -10.24 -13.52
C ARG A 20 -4.42 -8.90 -14.24
N GLY A 21 -4.29 -8.94 -15.56
CA GLY A 21 -4.30 -7.75 -16.42
C GLY A 21 -2.92 -7.19 -16.79
N MET A 22 -2.90 -6.37 -17.85
CA MET A 22 -1.68 -5.77 -18.42
C MET A 22 -1.01 -4.76 -17.49
N ALA A 23 -1.80 -4.05 -16.68
CA ALA A 23 -1.29 -3.07 -15.72
C ALA A 23 -0.39 -3.72 -14.66
N GLU A 24 -0.78 -4.89 -14.14
CA GLU A 24 0.02 -5.61 -13.13
C GLU A 24 1.36 -6.09 -13.70
N ILE A 25 1.36 -6.57 -14.95
CA ILE A 25 2.59 -7.00 -15.63
C ILE A 25 3.53 -5.82 -15.86
N ILE A 26 3.01 -4.68 -16.35
CA ILE A 26 3.82 -3.48 -16.58
C ILE A 26 4.45 -3.00 -15.27
N ASN A 27 3.66 -2.92 -14.21
CA ASN A 27 4.17 -2.50 -12.91
C ASN A 27 5.26 -3.44 -12.39
N LEU A 28 5.03 -4.76 -12.51
CA LEU A 28 6.02 -5.77 -12.12
C LEU A 28 7.35 -5.54 -12.87
N VAL A 29 7.29 -5.43 -14.20
CA VAL A 29 8.47 -5.19 -15.04
C VAL A 29 9.18 -3.90 -14.63
N SER A 30 8.44 -2.80 -14.44
CA SER A 30 9.01 -1.52 -14.01
C SER A 30 9.74 -1.61 -12.68
N TYR A 31 9.18 -2.32 -11.70
CA TYR A 31 9.83 -2.56 -10.41
C TYR A 31 11.11 -3.40 -10.55
N TYR A 32 11.07 -4.50 -11.31
CA TYR A 32 12.25 -5.34 -11.52
C TYR A 32 13.36 -4.64 -12.30
N LEU A 33 13.03 -3.74 -13.22
CA LEU A 33 14.03 -2.95 -13.95
C LEU A 33 14.92 -2.17 -12.99
N VAL A 34 14.36 -1.50 -11.98
CA VAL A 34 15.14 -0.77 -10.98
C VAL A 34 16.13 -1.69 -10.26
N PHE A 35 15.68 -2.88 -9.82
CA PHE A 35 16.54 -3.86 -9.16
C PHE A 35 17.64 -4.38 -10.08
N ILE A 36 17.34 -4.66 -11.35
CA ILE A 36 18.31 -5.12 -12.35
C ILE A 36 19.40 -4.05 -12.55
N PHE A 37 19.03 -2.78 -12.68
CA PHE A 37 20.01 -1.70 -12.86
C PHE A 37 20.86 -1.48 -11.60
N ILE A 38 20.27 -1.57 -10.40
CA ILE A 38 21.04 -1.55 -9.14
C ILE A 38 22.03 -2.72 -9.10
N PHE A 39 21.61 -3.93 -9.49
CA PHE A 39 22.47 -5.11 -9.51
C PHE A 39 23.64 -4.99 -10.51
N ILE A 40 23.37 -4.50 -11.73
CA ILE A 40 24.42 -4.20 -12.72
C ILE A 40 25.39 -3.15 -12.17
N GLY A 41 24.84 -2.11 -11.53
CA GLY A 41 25.61 -1.07 -10.86
C GLY A 41 26.54 -1.62 -9.77
N PHE A 42 26.02 -2.50 -8.93
CA PHE A 42 26.76 -3.20 -7.89
C PHE A 42 27.93 -4.04 -8.47
N ILE A 43 27.67 -4.85 -9.50
CA ILE A 43 28.71 -5.63 -10.18
C ILE A 43 29.78 -4.70 -10.79
N SER A 44 29.36 -3.62 -11.43
CA SER A 44 30.27 -2.63 -12.00
C SER A 44 31.12 -1.95 -10.92
N LEU A 45 30.54 -1.57 -9.79
CA LEU A 45 31.25 -0.97 -8.66
C LEU A 45 32.34 -1.92 -8.14
N ILE A 46 32.02 -3.19 -7.92
CA ILE A 46 32.98 -4.20 -7.43
C ILE A 46 34.09 -4.45 -8.46
N ARG A 47 33.77 -4.60 -9.75
CA ARG A 47 34.78 -4.87 -10.79
C ARG A 47 35.72 -3.68 -11.00
N LYS A 48 35.21 -2.47 -10.86
CA LYS A 48 35.90 -1.22 -11.19
C LYS A 48 36.19 -0.37 -9.95
N TYR A 49 36.26 -0.97 -8.77
CA TYR A 49 36.38 -0.26 -7.49
C TYR A 49 37.58 0.71 -7.46
N LYS A 50 38.71 0.33 -8.09
CA LYS A 50 39.91 1.18 -8.19
C LYS A 50 39.76 2.39 -9.12
N THR A 51 38.81 2.36 -10.05
CA THR A 51 38.62 3.43 -11.04
C THR A 51 37.58 4.45 -10.59
N PHE A 52 36.70 4.07 -9.67
CA PHE A 52 35.73 4.99 -9.10
C PHE A 52 36.39 5.84 -7.99
N LYS A 53 36.01 7.13 -7.94
CA LYS A 53 36.51 8.08 -6.93
C LYS A 53 35.77 7.98 -5.58
N PHE A 54 35.10 6.86 -5.31
CA PHE A 54 34.35 6.69 -4.07
C PHE A 54 35.31 6.30 -2.94
N GLU A 55 35.04 6.85 -1.76
CA GLU A 55 35.70 6.44 -0.52
C GLU A 55 35.36 4.99 -0.17
N ILE A 56 36.28 4.29 0.49
CA ILE A 56 36.11 2.85 0.79
C ILE A 56 34.93 2.63 1.73
N GLU A 57 34.66 3.57 2.63
CA GLU A 57 33.54 3.62 3.56
C GLU A 57 32.20 3.60 2.81
N TYR A 58 32.10 4.39 1.73
CA TYR A 58 30.92 4.41 0.88
C TYR A 58 30.72 3.09 0.13
N ILE A 59 31.81 2.46 -0.32
CA ILE A 59 31.73 1.16 -0.99
C ILE A 59 31.22 0.11 0.00
N LEU A 60 31.75 0.08 1.22
CA LEU A 60 31.34 -0.85 2.26
C LEU A 60 29.87 -0.68 2.64
N ILE A 61 29.42 0.56 2.87
CA ILE A 61 28.00 0.80 3.24
C ILE A 61 27.06 0.45 2.07
N SER A 62 27.48 0.67 0.82
CA SER A 62 26.72 0.28 -0.36
C SER A 62 26.61 -1.25 -0.48
N VAL A 63 27.68 -1.98 -0.18
CA VAL A 63 27.68 -3.45 -0.16
C VAL A 63 26.73 -3.97 0.92
N VAL A 64 26.84 -3.45 2.15
CA VAL A 64 25.93 -3.83 3.25
C VAL A 64 24.48 -3.51 2.87
N SER A 65 24.21 -2.31 2.36
CA SER A 65 22.87 -1.89 1.94
C SER A 65 22.29 -2.79 0.85
N PHE A 66 23.11 -3.21 -0.12
CA PHE A 66 22.69 -4.13 -1.17
C PHE A 66 22.28 -5.50 -0.58
N PHE A 67 23.07 -6.04 0.34
CA PHE A 67 22.73 -7.30 1.00
C PHE A 67 21.52 -7.20 1.91
N VAL A 68 21.34 -6.09 2.64
CA VAL A 68 20.13 -5.86 3.43
C VAL A 68 18.90 -5.80 2.53
N ALA A 69 18.97 -5.10 1.40
CA ALA A 69 17.89 -5.06 0.40
C ALA A 69 17.61 -6.44 -0.22
N LEU A 70 18.63 -7.28 -0.43
CA LEU A 70 18.42 -8.65 -0.90
C LEU A 70 17.79 -9.54 0.17
N LEU A 71 18.23 -9.41 1.43
CA LEU A 71 17.68 -10.15 2.56
C LEU A 71 16.21 -9.82 2.79
N THR A 72 15.76 -8.57 2.61
CA THR A 72 14.34 -8.24 2.74
C THR A 72 13.46 -8.84 1.66
N ILE A 73 14.02 -9.17 0.49
CA ILE A 73 13.32 -9.88 -0.59
C ILE A 73 13.29 -11.38 -0.31
N VAL A 74 14.43 -11.96 0.09
CA VAL A 74 14.57 -13.41 0.27
C VAL A 74 13.97 -13.90 1.59
N ALA A 75 14.02 -13.08 2.64
CA ALA A 75 13.51 -13.41 3.98
C ALA A 75 12.14 -12.74 4.23
N PRO A 76 11.02 -13.42 3.90
CA PRO A 76 9.68 -12.84 4.06
C PRO A 76 9.37 -12.41 5.50
N PHE A 77 9.98 -13.06 6.51
CA PHE A 77 9.81 -12.70 7.92
C PHE A 77 10.24 -11.26 8.24
N ILE A 78 11.35 -10.78 7.64
CA ILE A 78 11.82 -9.40 7.84
C ILE A 78 10.87 -8.42 7.15
N SER A 79 10.34 -8.80 5.99
CA SER A 79 9.35 -8.01 5.24
C SER A 79 8.03 -7.87 6.00
N VAL A 80 7.56 -8.90 6.71
CA VAL A 80 6.31 -8.82 7.50
C VAL A 80 6.48 -7.91 8.72
N GLY A 81 7.60 -8.02 9.44
CA GLY A 81 7.82 -7.27 10.68
C GLY A 81 8.07 -5.76 10.50
N TYR A 82 8.81 -5.38 9.46
CA TYR A 82 9.25 -3.98 9.26
C TYR A 82 8.81 -3.38 7.91
N SER A 83 8.14 -4.14 7.05
CA SER A 83 7.75 -3.78 5.69
C SER A 83 8.93 -3.59 4.73
N PHE A 84 8.91 -4.36 3.63
CA PHE A 84 9.88 -4.21 2.55
C PHE A 84 9.93 -2.78 2.00
N GLU A 85 8.77 -2.11 1.83
CA GLU A 85 8.74 -0.76 1.27
C GLU A 85 9.52 0.24 2.13
N ARG A 86 9.43 0.12 3.46
CA ARG A 86 10.12 1.01 4.40
C ARG A 86 11.62 0.79 4.37
N THR A 87 12.06 -0.47 4.38
CA THR A 87 13.49 -0.79 4.32
C THR A 87 14.09 -0.29 3.01
N PHE A 88 13.41 -0.57 1.89
CA PHE A 88 13.90 -0.15 0.58
C PHE A 88 13.97 1.37 0.48
N LEU A 89 12.97 2.11 0.97
CA LEU A 89 12.98 3.58 0.98
C LEU A 89 14.19 4.15 1.74
N GLN A 90 14.56 3.56 2.88
CA GLN A 90 15.71 3.98 3.68
C GLN A 90 17.03 3.70 2.95
N LEU A 91 17.16 2.53 2.33
CA LEU A 91 18.38 2.12 1.62
C LEU A 91 18.53 2.79 0.25
N LEU A 92 17.44 3.29 -0.32
CA LEU A 92 17.42 3.88 -1.67
C LEU A 92 18.42 5.03 -1.82
N VAL A 93 18.61 5.85 -0.78
CA VAL A 93 19.57 6.97 -0.79
C VAL A 93 20.99 6.47 -1.05
N ILE A 94 21.36 5.34 -0.44
CA ILE A 94 22.69 4.73 -0.56
C ILE A 94 22.81 3.95 -1.88
N LEU A 95 21.73 3.29 -2.32
CA LEU A 95 21.70 2.48 -3.55
C LEU A 95 21.52 3.31 -4.83
N ALA A 96 21.07 4.56 -4.74
CA ALA A 96 20.82 5.41 -5.91
C ALA A 96 22.05 5.61 -6.82
N PRO A 97 23.27 5.83 -6.31
CA PRO A 97 24.45 5.89 -7.17
C PRO A 97 24.73 4.56 -7.90
N LEU A 98 24.42 3.41 -7.29
CA LEU A 98 24.52 2.11 -7.98
C LEU A 98 23.57 2.05 -9.17
N PHE A 99 22.32 2.51 -9.02
CA PHE A 99 21.37 2.60 -10.13
C PHE A 99 21.93 3.43 -11.30
N VAL A 100 22.51 4.59 -11.01
CA VAL A 100 23.13 5.48 -12.03
C VAL A 100 24.32 4.79 -12.71
N ILE A 101 25.21 4.16 -11.94
CA ILE A 101 26.35 3.40 -12.47
C ILE A 101 25.86 2.25 -13.36
N GLY A 102 24.78 1.58 -12.98
CA GLY A 102 24.14 0.53 -13.76
C GLY A 102 23.69 1.02 -15.13
N CYS A 103 22.93 2.13 -15.15
CA CYS A 103 22.47 2.76 -16.40
C CYS A 103 23.64 3.12 -17.33
N ASN A 104 24.72 3.68 -16.78
CA ASN A 104 25.90 4.03 -17.56
C ASN A 104 26.65 2.78 -18.07
N SER A 105 26.70 1.71 -17.27
CA SER A 105 27.40 0.48 -17.61
C SER A 105 26.76 -0.27 -18.79
N VAL A 106 25.42 -0.26 -18.88
CA VAL A 106 24.69 -0.91 -19.98
C VAL A 106 25.02 -0.28 -21.33
N ILE A 107 25.20 1.04 -21.39
CA ILE A 107 25.46 1.75 -22.65
C ILE A 107 26.87 1.50 -23.18
N LEU A 108 27.83 1.25 -22.29
CA LEU A 108 29.18 0.85 -22.68
C LEU A 108 29.20 -0.50 -23.43
N ILE A 109 28.18 -1.34 -23.26
CA ILE A 109 28.00 -2.59 -24.02
C ILE A 109 27.64 -2.26 -25.47
N PHE A 110 26.84 -1.22 -25.71
CA PHE A 110 26.45 -0.75 -27.04
C PHE A 110 27.54 0.16 -27.65
N LYS A 111 28.69 -0.45 -27.99
CA LYS A 111 29.92 0.22 -28.44
C LYS A 111 29.79 1.13 -29.68
N LYS A 112 28.69 1.14 -30.42
CA LYS A 112 28.60 1.75 -31.78
C LYS A 112 27.62 2.92 -31.95
N SER A 113 26.93 3.38 -30.90
CA SER A 113 25.92 4.45 -31.04
C SER A 113 26.50 5.87 -30.92
N ARG A 114 26.01 6.81 -31.74
CA ARG A 114 26.27 8.26 -31.62
C ARG A 114 25.61 8.89 -30.37
N LEU A 115 24.68 8.17 -29.72
CA LEU A 115 23.91 8.64 -28.56
C LEU A 115 24.57 8.32 -27.20
N LYS A 116 25.83 7.87 -27.17
CA LYS A 116 26.49 7.38 -25.93
C LYS A 116 26.40 8.34 -24.74
N SER A 117 26.47 9.65 -24.96
CA SER A 117 26.46 10.64 -23.87
C SER A 117 25.05 10.94 -23.35
N VAL A 118 24.02 10.82 -24.20
CA VAL A 118 22.63 11.22 -23.86
C VAL A 118 21.76 10.02 -23.50
N ALA A 119 22.10 8.84 -24.03
CA ALA A 119 21.38 7.59 -23.77
C ALA A 119 21.24 7.23 -22.28
N PRO A 120 22.24 7.42 -21.39
CA PRO A 120 22.09 7.02 -19.99
C PRO A 120 21.02 7.87 -19.31
N LEU A 121 21.02 9.17 -19.63
CA LEU A 121 20.03 10.11 -19.13
C LEU A 121 18.63 9.74 -19.61
N LEU A 122 18.46 9.40 -20.90
CA LEU A 122 17.17 8.99 -21.44
C LEU A 122 16.66 7.68 -20.82
N ILE A 123 17.54 6.69 -20.60
CA ILE A 123 17.18 5.43 -19.93
C ILE A 123 16.75 5.70 -18.48
N MET A 124 17.52 6.50 -17.74
CA MET A 124 17.15 6.89 -16.38
C MET A 124 15.80 7.60 -16.35
N MET A 125 15.60 8.58 -17.23
CA MET A 125 14.33 9.30 -17.36
C MET A 125 13.18 8.33 -17.63
N LEU A 126 13.33 7.41 -18.59
CA LEU A 126 12.30 6.43 -18.92
C LEU A 126 11.95 5.51 -17.75
N ILE A 127 12.96 5.02 -17.03
CA ILE A 127 12.74 4.13 -15.87
C ILE A 127 12.08 4.89 -14.73
N LEU A 128 12.55 6.09 -14.42
CA LEU A 128 12.01 6.90 -13.33
C LEU A 128 10.58 7.38 -13.62
N THR A 129 10.28 7.79 -14.85
CA THR A 129 8.91 8.15 -15.25
C THR A 129 8.00 6.94 -15.20
N SER A 130 8.44 5.79 -15.72
CA SER A 130 7.68 4.55 -15.61
C SER A 130 7.41 4.17 -14.15
N GLN A 131 8.42 4.26 -13.29
CA GLN A 131 8.28 4.02 -11.85
C GLN A 131 7.30 4.99 -11.19
N LEU A 132 7.34 6.27 -11.56
CA LEU A 132 6.40 7.26 -11.06
C LEU A 132 4.96 6.96 -11.51
N MET A 133 4.76 6.53 -12.76
CA MET A 133 3.45 6.12 -13.27
C MET A 133 2.92 4.89 -12.52
N CYS A 134 3.79 3.92 -12.21
CA CYS A 134 3.41 2.74 -11.43
C CYS A 134 3.04 3.12 -9.99
N ASN A 135 3.85 3.98 -9.35
CA ASN A 135 3.64 4.41 -7.96
C ASN A 135 2.43 5.32 -7.78
N THR A 136 2.09 6.14 -8.78
CA THR A 136 0.84 6.94 -8.78
C THR A 136 -0.37 6.14 -9.24
N GLU A 137 -0.17 4.86 -9.60
CA GLU A 137 -1.19 3.95 -10.14
C GLU A 137 -1.85 4.44 -11.42
N LEU A 138 -1.18 5.34 -12.15
CA LEU A 138 -1.63 5.82 -13.46
C LEU A 138 -1.69 4.68 -14.47
N THR A 139 -0.82 3.68 -14.35
CA THR A 139 -0.88 2.46 -15.18
C THR A 139 -2.23 1.76 -15.04
N TYR A 140 -2.71 1.54 -13.82
CA TYR A 140 -4.04 0.97 -13.60
C TYR A 140 -5.15 1.84 -14.19
N GLN A 141 -5.04 3.16 -14.08
CA GLN A 141 -6.00 4.10 -14.67
C GLN A 141 -6.10 3.96 -16.20
N ILE A 142 -4.95 3.86 -16.88
CA ILE A 142 -4.89 3.72 -18.35
C ILE A 142 -5.60 2.43 -18.80
N PHE A 143 -5.53 1.38 -17.99
CA PHE A 143 -6.21 0.11 -18.26
C PHE A 143 -7.64 0.02 -17.68
N GLY A 144 -8.19 1.13 -17.17
CA GLY A 144 -9.57 1.21 -16.68
C GLY A 144 -9.79 0.61 -15.30
N GLU A 145 -8.73 0.34 -14.54
CA GLU A 145 -8.81 -0.17 -13.16
C GLU A 145 -8.74 1.00 -12.15
N PRO A 146 -9.84 1.31 -11.44
CA PRO A 146 -9.89 2.46 -10.54
C PRO A 146 -9.23 2.16 -9.19
N ARG A 147 -7.90 2.00 -9.17
CA ARG A 147 -7.13 1.74 -7.94
C ARG A 147 -6.70 3.02 -7.23
N SER A 148 -6.41 4.08 -7.97
CA SER A 148 -5.91 5.33 -7.39
C SER A 148 -7.02 6.16 -6.74
N VAL A 149 -6.82 6.55 -5.48
CA VAL A 149 -7.68 7.48 -4.73
C VAL A 149 -7.62 8.89 -5.29
N ILE A 150 -6.52 9.26 -5.95
CA ILE A 150 -6.30 10.60 -6.50
C ILE A 150 -7.13 10.79 -7.77
N PHE A 151 -7.24 9.75 -8.61
CA PHE A 151 -7.88 9.82 -9.91
C PHE A 151 -9.31 9.29 -9.94
N ASN A 152 -9.75 8.54 -8.92
CA ASN A 152 -11.06 7.89 -8.92
C ASN A 152 -11.82 8.17 -7.63
N SER A 153 -13.15 8.21 -7.76
CA SER A 153 -14.12 8.28 -6.67
C SER A 153 -14.73 6.91 -6.32
N LYS A 154 -14.05 5.82 -6.68
CA LYS A 154 -14.50 4.43 -6.47
C LYS A 154 -13.31 3.48 -6.40
N GLY A 155 -13.55 2.30 -5.81
CA GLY A 155 -12.60 1.19 -5.77
C GLY A 155 -11.99 0.99 -4.38
N PHE A 156 -11.39 -0.18 -4.14
CA PHE A 156 -10.85 -0.61 -2.85
C PHE A 156 -10.14 0.49 -2.03
N LYS A 157 -9.13 1.13 -2.63
CA LYS A 157 -8.32 2.12 -1.93
C LYS A 157 -9.10 3.40 -1.66
N TYR A 158 -10.01 3.80 -2.56
CA TYR A 158 -10.86 4.96 -2.32
C TYR A 158 -11.76 4.69 -1.11
N ASP A 159 -12.40 3.53 -1.08
CA ASP A 159 -13.30 3.11 0.01
C ASP A 159 -12.57 3.08 1.37
N ILE A 160 -11.28 2.75 1.38
CA ILE A 160 -10.45 2.65 2.59
C ILE A 160 -9.86 4.00 3.03
N PHE A 161 -9.30 4.78 2.09
CA PHE A 161 -8.52 5.97 2.42
C PHE A 161 -9.31 7.28 2.33
N TYR A 162 -10.36 7.34 1.50
CA TYR A 162 -11.16 8.55 1.38
C TYR A 162 -12.18 8.65 2.52
N VAL A 163 -12.16 9.78 3.22
CA VAL A 163 -13.11 10.10 4.29
C VAL A 163 -14.10 11.12 3.75
N HIS A 164 -15.38 10.75 3.75
CA HIS A 164 -16.44 11.63 3.27
C HIS A 164 -16.86 12.62 4.36
N ASP A 165 -17.24 13.84 3.98
CA ASP A 165 -17.73 14.86 4.92
C ASP A 165 -18.93 14.37 5.74
N LYS A 166 -19.81 13.57 5.13
CA LYS A 166 -20.97 12.95 5.80
C LYS A 166 -20.54 12.08 6.99
N GLU A 167 -19.44 11.34 6.87
CA GLU A 167 -18.91 10.53 7.97
C GLU A 167 -18.35 11.39 9.09
N LEU A 168 -17.67 12.48 8.73
CA LEU A 168 -17.07 13.42 9.68
C LEU A 168 -18.16 14.13 10.50
N VAL A 169 -19.25 14.57 9.84
CA VAL A 169 -20.39 15.20 10.52
C VAL A 169 -21.05 14.21 11.47
N ALA A 170 -21.28 12.96 11.03
CA ALA A 170 -21.85 11.91 11.88
C ALA A 170 -20.96 11.58 13.08
N ALA A 171 -19.65 11.46 12.88
CA ALA A 171 -18.69 11.19 13.94
C ALA A 171 -18.63 12.35 14.97
N LYS A 172 -18.67 13.60 14.50
CA LYS A 172 -18.74 14.78 15.39
C LYS A 172 -20.04 14.82 16.18
N TRP A 173 -21.16 14.54 15.53
CA TRP A 173 -22.47 14.42 16.19
C TRP A 173 -22.44 13.33 17.26
N LEU A 174 -21.91 12.14 16.93
CA LEU A 174 -21.76 11.04 17.87
C LEU A 174 -20.94 11.43 19.09
N ASN A 175 -19.84 12.16 18.89
CA ASN A 175 -19.00 12.59 20.00
C ASN A 175 -19.70 13.57 20.94
N TRP A 176 -20.61 14.40 20.43
CA TRP A 176 -21.39 15.35 21.23
C TRP A 176 -22.62 14.71 21.90
N SER A 177 -23.26 13.76 21.23
CA SER A 177 -24.52 13.17 21.67
C SER A 177 -24.38 11.85 22.45
N LYS A 178 -23.17 11.27 22.51
CA LYS A 178 -22.96 9.98 23.18
C LYS A 178 -23.08 10.07 24.70
N GLU A 179 -23.58 8.98 25.29
CA GLU A 179 -23.39 8.68 26.70
C GLU A 179 -21.99 8.10 26.93
N ASN A 180 -21.27 8.62 27.93
CA ASN A 180 -19.84 8.28 28.14
C ASN A 180 -19.57 6.80 28.50
N ASN A 181 -20.59 6.04 28.91
CA ASN A 181 -20.42 4.66 29.39
C ASN A 181 -20.62 3.59 28.32
N LEU A 182 -21.14 3.94 27.14
CA LEU A 182 -21.45 2.97 26.09
C LEU A 182 -20.35 2.91 25.03
N PRO A 183 -19.91 1.70 24.60
CA PRO A 183 -18.90 1.57 23.56
C PRO A 183 -19.46 1.94 22.19
N ILE A 184 -18.59 2.49 21.34
CA ILE A 184 -18.87 2.78 19.94
C ILE A 184 -18.32 1.63 19.10
N CYS A 185 -19.22 0.81 18.60
CA CYS A 185 -18.96 -0.32 17.75
C CYS A 185 -18.89 0.12 16.28
N CYS A 186 -17.85 -0.28 15.55
CA CYS A 186 -17.69 0.09 14.13
C CYS A 186 -16.82 -0.93 13.38
N ASP A 187 -16.65 -0.73 12.08
CA ASP A 187 -15.69 -1.51 11.29
C ASP A 187 -14.25 -1.02 11.50
N LYS A 188 -13.25 -1.78 11.02
CA LYS A 188 -11.84 -1.51 11.34
C LYS A 188 -11.37 -0.10 10.95
N HIS A 189 -11.79 0.37 9.78
CA HIS A 189 -11.44 1.72 9.31
C HIS A 189 -12.26 2.80 10.01
N GLY A 190 -13.53 2.55 10.32
CA GLY A 190 -14.33 3.41 11.18
C GLY A 190 -13.65 3.65 12.52
N GLY A 191 -13.14 2.61 13.16
CA GLY A 191 -12.45 2.74 14.43
C GLY A 191 -11.19 3.59 14.36
N THR A 192 -10.41 3.41 13.29
CA THR A 192 -9.22 4.23 13.03
C THR A 192 -9.59 5.71 12.84
N ARG A 193 -10.63 5.99 12.04
CA ARG A 193 -11.11 7.35 11.76
C ARG A 193 -11.65 8.04 13.02
N LEU A 194 -12.42 7.33 13.84
CA LEU A 194 -12.93 7.87 15.11
C LEU A 194 -11.81 8.16 16.10
N LYS A 195 -10.79 7.27 16.21
CA LYS A 195 -9.60 7.50 17.04
C LYS A 195 -8.83 8.75 16.59
N MET A 196 -8.72 9.01 15.30
CA MET A 196 -8.09 10.24 14.75
C MET A 196 -8.83 11.51 15.17
N LEU A 197 -10.13 11.43 15.44
CA LEU A 197 -10.95 12.54 15.95
C LEU A 197 -10.88 12.68 17.49
N GLY A 198 -10.06 11.87 18.16
CA GLY A 198 -9.94 11.88 19.63
C GLY A 198 -11.10 11.18 20.35
N ILE A 199 -11.93 10.42 19.63
CA ILE A 199 -13.04 9.67 20.22
C ILE A 199 -12.47 8.41 20.88
N SER A 200 -12.82 8.18 22.15
CA SER A 200 -12.44 7.02 22.95
C SER A 200 -13.60 6.03 23.11
N ASN A 201 -13.33 4.87 23.73
CA ASN A 201 -14.27 3.76 23.95
C ASN A 201 -14.82 3.14 22.65
N ILE A 202 -13.92 2.79 21.73
CA ILE A 202 -14.25 2.25 20.40
C ILE A 202 -14.00 0.75 20.37
N ASP A 203 -14.96 -0.01 19.86
CA ASP A 203 -14.89 -1.45 19.58
C ASP A 203 -14.94 -1.69 18.07
N ASP A 204 -13.76 -1.77 17.45
CA ASP A 204 -13.60 -1.96 16.00
C ASP A 204 -13.50 -3.44 15.58
N ASP A 205 -13.81 -4.37 16.50
CA ASP A 205 -13.78 -5.82 16.31
C ASP A 205 -15.17 -6.47 16.35
N ILE A 206 -16.25 -5.68 16.51
CA ILE A 206 -17.63 -6.19 16.60
C ILE A 206 -18.00 -7.05 15.39
N PHE A 207 -17.66 -6.61 14.18
CA PHE A 207 -17.98 -7.32 12.95
C PHE A 207 -17.09 -8.54 12.74
N LYS A 208 -15.88 -8.55 13.31
CA LYS A 208 -15.00 -9.72 13.31
C LYS A 208 -15.53 -10.82 14.25
N ARG A 209 -15.98 -10.42 15.45
CA ARG A 209 -16.55 -11.36 16.43
C ARG A 209 -17.97 -11.79 16.07
N ASN A 210 -18.69 -10.96 15.31
CA ASN A 210 -20.07 -11.21 14.90
C ASN A 210 -21.01 -11.38 16.12
N GLU A 211 -20.83 -10.53 17.14
CA GLU A 211 -21.55 -10.60 18.41
C GLU A 211 -22.36 -9.33 18.67
N THR A 212 -23.62 -9.48 19.09
CA THR A 212 -24.47 -8.36 19.49
C THR A 212 -23.98 -7.78 20.82
N LYS A 213 -23.69 -6.47 20.84
CA LYS A 213 -23.33 -5.73 22.06
C LYS A 213 -24.23 -4.53 22.30
N GLN A 214 -24.37 -4.16 23.58
CA GLN A 214 -24.94 -2.87 23.96
C GLN A 214 -23.93 -1.76 23.65
N GLY A 215 -24.41 -0.66 23.07
CA GLY A 215 -23.57 0.43 22.61
C GLY A 215 -24.03 1.00 21.27
N TYR A 216 -23.35 2.05 20.83
CA TYR A 216 -23.61 2.68 19.54
C TYR A 216 -23.00 1.85 18.42
N ILE A 217 -23.70 1.62 17.31
CA ILE A 217 -23.10 1.12 16.07
C ILE A 217 -22.96 2.29 15.12
N TYR A 218 -21.72 2.65 14.79
CA TYR A 218 -21.37 3.68 13.84
C TYR A 218 -21.07 3.05 12.48
N LEU A 219 -21.87 3.41 11.47
CA LEU A 219 -21.71 2.99 10.09
C LEU A 219 -21.18 4.15 9.25
N ARG A 220 -20.05 3.92 8.56
CA ARG A 220 -19.43 4.88 7.64
C ARG A 220 -20.08 4.83 6.23
N TYR A 221 -19.65 5.71 5.33
CA TYR A 221 -20.20 5.84 3.98
C TYR A 221 -20.17 4.52 3.22
N GLN A 222 -19.07 3.78 3.34
CA GLN A 222 -18.94 2.48 2.71
C GLN A 222 -19.98 1.46 3.18
N ASN A 223 -20.34 1.51 4.46
CA ASN A 223 -21.28 0.56 5.04
C ASN A 223 -22.72 0.86 4.60
N VAL A 224 -23.06 2.15 4.51
CA VAL A 224 -24.41 2.63 4.19
C VAL A 224 -24.66 2.64 2.68
N VAL A 225 -23.77 3.27 1.91
CA VAL A 225 -23.96 3.49 0.46
C VAL A 225 -23.60 2.26 -0.35
N ASN A 226 -22.45 1.64 -0.03
CA ASN A 226 -21.96 0.48 -0.77
C ASN A 226 -22.38 -0.85 -0.14
N GLY A 227 -23.00 -0.84 1.04
CA GLY A 227 -23.51 -2.04 1.70
C GLY A 227 -22.42 -3.02 2.11
N LYS A 228 -21.17 -2.56 2.32
CA LYS A 228 -20.00 -3.40 2.60
C LYS A 228 -19.41 -3.09 3.97
N ILE A 229 -19.11 -4.14 4.73
CA ILE A 229 -18.41 -4.08 6.02
C ILE A 229 -17.01 -4.67 5.85
N GLU A 230 -16.04 -4.05 6.54
CA GLU A 230 -14.67 -4.54 6.62
C GLU A 230 -14.38 -5.05 8.04
N PRO A 231 -14.55 -6.36 8.30
CA PRO A 231 -14.41 -6.92 9.64
C PRO A 231 -12.95 -6.96 10.10
N GLU A 232 -12.00 -7.02 9.18
CA GLU A 232 -10.57 -7.09 9.46
C GLU A 232 -9.80 -6.22 8.47
N TYR A 233 -8.61 -5.73 8.87
CA TYR A 233 -7.73 -5.06 7.93
C TYR A 233 -7.27 -6.04 6.85
N GLY A 234 -7.31 -5.60 5.60
CA GLY A 234 -6.32 -6.13 4.69
C GLY A 234 -6.21 -5.37 3.40
N ARG A 235 -5.75 -6.10 2.37
CA ARG A 235 -5.11 -5.50 1.19
C ARG A 235 -5.83 -5.82 -0.11
N SER A 236 -7.04 -6.39 -0.02
CA SER A 236 -7.82 -6.92 -1.14
C SER A 236 -9.31 -6.65 -0.94
N GLU A 237 -10.04 -6.44 -2.04
CA GLU A 237 -11.51 -6.31 -2.03
C GLU A 237 -12.23 -7.55 -1.48
N GLU A 238 -11.56 -8.70 -1.46
CA GLU A 238 -12.10 -9.99 -0.98
C GLU A 238 -12.43 -9.98 0.52
N ILE A 239 -11.98 -8.97 1.26
CA ILE A 239 -12.20 -8.84 2.71
C ILE A 239 -13.56 -8.18 3.01
N PHE A 240 -14.15 -7.49 2.03
CA PHE A 240 -15.46 -6.88 2.21
C PHE A 240 -16.56 -7.93 2.27
N VAL A 241 -17.35 -7.87 3.34
CA VAL A 241 -18.53 -8.71 3.53
C VAL A 241 -19.78 -7.84 3.40
N PRO A 242 -20.84 -8.28 2.68
CA PRO A 242 -22.09 -7.55 2.63
C PRO A 242 -22.67 -7.29 4.02
N ILE A 243 -23.15 -6.07 4.27
CA ILE A 243 -23.74 -5.67 5.55
C ILE A 243 -24.96 -6.53 5.93
N SER A 244 -25.65 -7.11 4.93
CA SER A 244 -26.77 -8.02 5.13
C SER A 244 -26.43 -9.23 6.00
N TYR A 245 -25.16 -9.69 5.98
CA TYR A 245 -24.70 -10.77 6.85
C TYR A 245 -24.78 -10.41 8.35
N TYR A 246 -24.68 -9.12 8.66
CA TYR A 246 -24.65 -8.57 10.00
C TYR A 246 -26.01 -8.00 10.46
N HIS A 247 -27.10 -8.24 9.71
CA HIS A 247 -28.42 -7.68 10.03
C HIS A 247 -28.88 -7.99 11.48
N HIS A 248 -28.47 -9.15 12.00
CA HIS A 248 -28.78 -9.56 13.37
C HIS A 248 -28.14 -8.67 14.45
N LEU A 249 -27.05 -7.95 14.15
CA LEU A 249 -26.42 -7.00 15.09
C LEU A 249 -27.28 -5.76 15.33
N PHE A 250 -28.21 -5.46 14.42
CA PHE A 250 -29.11 -4.31 14.49
C PHE A 250 -30.48 -4.66 15.08
N ILE A 251 -30.75 -5.95 15.36
CA ILE A 251 -32.01 -6.38 15.96
C ILE A 251 -32.12 -5.76 17.36
N ARG A 252 -33.25 -5.07 17.62
CA ARG A 252 -33.54 -4.28 18.85
C ARG A 252 -32.73 -2.98 19.00
N LYS A 253 -32.04 -2.53 17.96
CA LYS A 253 -31.43 -1.20 17.93
C LYS A 253 -32.30 -0.22 17.16
N SER A 254 -32.28 1.03 17.58
CA SER A 254 -32.97 2.13 16.91
C SER A 254 -31.96 3.00 16.16
N LYS A 255 -32.28 3.36 14.92
CA LYS A 255 -31.50 4.35 14.18
C LYS A 255 -31.76 5.74 14.78
N ILE A 256 -30.71 6.40 15.27
CA ILE A 256 -30.81 7.72 15.93
C ILE A 256 -30.19 8.86 15.10
N TYR A 257 -29.43 8.52 14.06
CA TYR A 257 -28.84 9.47 13.13
C TYR A 257 -28.75 8.85 11.75
N ASP A 258 -29.08 9.65 10.73
CA ASP A 258 -28.97 9.29 9.31
C ASP A 258 -28.75 10.58 8.50
N ASN A 259 -27.68 10.59 7.70
CA ASN A 259 -27.42 11.67 6.73
C ASN A 259 -27.19 11.15 5.31
N GLU A 260 -27.75 9.97 5.00
CA GLU A 260 -27.63 9.23 3.75
C GLU A 260 -26.20 8.77 3.39
N GLY A 261 -25.20 9.09 4.21
CA GLY A 261 -23.81 8.66 4.01
C GLY A 261 -23.12 8.19 5.29
N SER A 262 -23.84 8.14 6.40
CA SER A 262 -23.41 7.56 7.66
C SER A 262 -24.63 7.40 8.55
N GLU A 263 -24.67 6.31 9.30
CA GLU A 263 -25.79 5.98 10.19
C GLU A 263 -25.26 5.65 11.58
N ILE A 264 -26.08 5.94 12.59
CA ILE A 264 -25.81 5.56 13.98
C ILE A 264 -27.02 4.85 14.57
N TRP A 265 -26.76 3.71 15.18
CA TRP A 265 -27.76 2.86 15.82
C TRP A 265 -27.43 2.70 17.31
N VAL A 266 -28.43 2.63 18.19
CA VAL A 266 -28.27 2.35 19.63
C VAL A 266 -29.19 1.23 20.08
#